data_AF-A0A8S3UEW8-F1
#
_entry.id   AF-A0A8S3UEW8-F1
#
_cell.length_a   1.000
_cell.length_b   1.000
_cell.length_c   1.000
_cell.angle_alpha   90.00
_cell.angle_beta   90.00
_cell.angle_gamma   90.00
#
_symmetry.space_group_name_H-M   'P 1'
#
loop_
_entity.id
_entity.type
_entity.pdbx_description
1 polymer ?
#
loop_
_entity_poly.entity_id
_entity_poly.type
_entity_poly.pdbx_seq_one_letter_code
_entity_poly.pdbx_strand_id
1 'polypeptide(L)'
;MARRFNRNAKKQKFRFYNKKERNKYNMQQRTAHAKKHVINLSKRRLSNQEYILLAKGLKFIPTPSSKNAKMSILKDYNEFARKLRCRYMFSQEKTDLHPFRSNTGYKPASTCHTLENYIDLTKLELSFLPIERNVKNNLTKGERIALRNLKNDETIVIKKADKNSNCVILDRLDYITEVTRQLNTQHYCQLDSFNMAELKIQVIEYIKSLYDQGIIDKISFKFLTNGQKLRDARLGRIYILPKIHRLETETFKQIQHDGLNELNIIPPGRPIISQYTAPFIIPPVAPINTVAYRTPIGGSSITIHTASTTPAPNWITWIKT
;
A
#
# COMPACT_ATOMS: atom_id res chain seq x y z
N MET A 1 -60.57 1.26 24.12
CA MET A 1 -59.09 1.38 23.97
C MET A 1 -58.47 0.46 22.91
N ALA A 2 -58.91 -0.80 22.74
CA ALA A 2 -58.30 -1.78 21.82
C ALA A 2 -58.23 -1.34 20.32
N ARG A 3 -59.27 -0.69 19.78
CA ARG A 3 -59.28 -0.19 18.39
C ARG A 3 -58.22 0.90 18.10
N ARG A 4 -57.88 1.72 19.11
CA ARG A 4 -56.89 2.81 18.99
C ARG A 4 -55.46 2.26 19.04
N PHE A 5 -55.20 1.27 19.89
CA PHE A 5 -53.94 0.51 19.92
C PHE A 5 -53.66 -0.21 18.59
N ASN A 6 -54.67 -0.86 18.01
CA ASN A 6 -54.51 -1.60 16.75
C ASN A 6 -54.25 -0.67 15.53
N ARG A 7 -54.84 0.54 15.52
CA ARG A 7 -54.53 1.58 14.51
C ARG A 7 -53.10 2.11 14.64
N ASN A 8 -52.58 2.29 15.86
CA ASN A 8 -51.20 2.73 16.08
C ASN A 8 -50.17 1.66 15.67
N ALA A 9 -50.45 0.38 15.92
CA ALA A 9 -49.63 -0.74 15.47
C ALA A 9 -49.60 -0.85 13.92
N LYS A 10 -50.74 -0.69 13.24
CA LYS A 10 -50.79 -0.66 11.76
C LYS A 10 -50.00 0.52 11.18
N LYS A 11 -50.12 1.73 11.76
CA LYS A 11 -49.34 2.91 11.35
C LYS A 11 -47.83 2.72 11.55
N GLN A 12 -47.40 2.08 12.64
CA GLN A 12 -45.99 1.76 12.85
C GLN A 12 -45.47 0.75 11.82
N LYS A 13 -46.22 -0.32 11.52
CA LYS A 13 -45.86 -1.29 10.48
C LYS A 13 -45.72 -0.63 9.10
N PHE A 14 -46.65 0.26 8.74
CA PHE A 14 -46.59 1.00 7.48
C PHE A 14 -45.37 1.94 7.40
N ARG A 15 -45.08 2.68 8.49
CA ARG A 15 -43.87 3.52 8.57
C ARG A 15 -42.58 2.71 8.44
N PHE A 16 -42.52 1.54 9.05
CA PHE A 16 -41.38 0.64 8.95
C PHE A 16 -41.18 0.12 7.53
N TYR A 17 -42.26 -0.30 6.86
CA TYR A 17 -42.24 -0.74 5.47
C TYR A 17 -41.73 0.37 4.53
N ASN A 18 -42.29 1.58 4.62
CA ASN A 18 -41.85 2.72 3.80
C ASN A 18 -40.38 3.09 4.05
N LYS A 19 -39.89 2.99 5.29
CA LYS A 19 -38.48 3.20 5.62
C LYS A 19 -37.59 2.13 4.96
N LYS A 20 -38.03 0.88 4.93
CA LYS A 20 -37.31 -0.24 4.30
C LYS A 20 -37.20 -0.04 2.79
N GLU A 21 -38.31 0.29 2.12
CA GLU A 21 -38.32 0.54 0.67
C GLU A 21 -37.46 1.76 0.30
N ARG A 22 -37.55 2.85 1.07
CA ARG A 22 -36.68 4.02 0.86
C ARG A 22 -35.20 3.69 1.02
N ASN A 23 -34.84 2.88 2.02
CA ASN A 23 -33.45 2.45 2.20
C ASN A 23 -32.96 1.56 1.06
N LYS A 24 -33.83 0.71 0.51
CA LYS A 24 -33.54 -0.14 -0.65
C LYS A 24 -33.28 0.72 -1.88
N TYR A 25 -34.15 1.70 -2.16
CA TYR A 25 -33.98 2.66 -3.24
C TYR A 25 -32.66 3.45 -3.11
N ASN A 26 -32.39 4.00 -1.93
CA ASN A 26 -31.14 4.73 -1.66
C ASN A 26 -29.90 3.86 -1.88
N MET A 27 -29.95 2.58 -1.49
CA MET A 27 -28.87 1.64 -1.72
C MET A 27 -28.64 1.42 -3.21
N GLN A 28 -29.72 1.19 -3.98
CA GLN A 28 -29.64 1.01 -5.43
C GLN A 28 -29.02 2.23 -6.13
N GLN A 29 -29.40 3.44 -5.73
CA GLN A 29 -28.82 4.66 -6.29
C GLN A 29 -27.33 4.82 -5.97
N ARG A 30 -26.93 4.55 -4.72
CA ARG A 30 -25.52 4.56 -4.33
C ARG A 30 -24.71 3.51 -5.09
N THR A 31 -25.28 2.32 -5.30
CA THR A 31 -24.63 1.27 -6.08
C THR A 31 -24.53 1.66 -7.56
N ALA A 32 -25.58 2.22 -8.16
CA ALA A 32 -25.55 2.68 -9.54
C ALA A 32 -24.47 3.75 -9.75
N HIS A 33 -24.35 4.70 -8.82
CA HIS A 33 -23.25 5.67 -8.84
C HIS A 33 -21.89 5.01 -8.67
N ALA A 34 -21.75 4.06 -7.73
CA ALA A 34 -20.51 3.36 -7.47
C ALA A 34 -20.01 2.57 -8.70
N LYS A 35 -20.92 1.92 -9.44
CA LYS A 35 -20.60 1.17 -10.66
C LYS A 35 -19.95 2.03 -11.76
N LYS A 36 -20.20 3.34 -11.79
CA LYS A 36 -19.53 4.25 -12.74
C LYS A 36 -18.01 4.38 -12.52
N HIS A 37 -17.55 4.13 -11.29
CA HIS A 37 -16.15 4.31 -10.89
C HIS A 37 -15.43 2.99 -10.57
N VAL A 38 -16.19 1.88 -10.48
CA VAL A 38 -15.69 0.56 -10.11
C VAL A 38 -15.94 -0.39 -11.26
N ILE A 39 -14.86 -0.78 -11.93
CA ILE A 39 -14.86 -1.62 -13.11
C ILE A 39 -14.47 -3.03 -12.69
N ASN A 40 -15.42 -3.97 -12.80
CA ASN A 40 -15.18 -5.37 -12.49
C ASN A 40 -14.89 -6.15 -13.78
N LEU A 41 -13.64 -6.56 -13.97
CA LEU A 41 -13.20 -7.42 -15.08
C LEU A 41 -12.94 -8.86 -14.62
N SER A 42 -13.19 -9.16 -13.34
CA SER A 42 -13.05 -10.52 -12.80
C SER A 42 -14.36 -11.29 -12.88
N LYS A 43 -14.26 -12.62 -12.81
CA LYS A 43 -15.41 -13.52 -12.73
C LYS A 43 -16.16 -13.42 -11.38
N ARG A 44 -15.52 -12.85 -10.34
CA ARG A 44 -16.14 -12.66 -9.03
C ARG A 44 -17.19 -11.54 -9.05
N ARG A 45 -18.46 -11.92 -8.89
CA ARG A 45 -19.59 -10.98 -8.75
C ARG A 45 -19.51 -10.15 -7.48
N LEU A 46 -19.32 -8.83 -7.58
CA LEU A 46 -19.29 -7.93 -6.42
C LEU A 46 -20.69 -7.63 -5.85
N SER A 47 -20.80 -7.56 -4.53
CA SER A 47 -22.01 -7.13 -3.83
C SER A 47 -22.18 -5.61 -3.86
N ASN A 48 -23.40 -5.13 -3.60
CA ASN A 48 -23.68 -3.69 -3.51
C ASN A 48 -22.79 -2.96 -2.48
N GLN A 49 -22.48 -3.62 -1.35
CA GLN A 49 -21.59 -3.06 -0.33
C GLN A 49 -20.14 -2.97 -0.79
N GLU A 50 -19.67 -3.98 -1.55
CA GLU A 50 -18.32 -3.99 -2.13
C GLU A 50 -18.16 -2.87 -3.17
N TYR A 51 -19.14 -2.70 -4.07
CA TYR A 51 -19.15 -1.58 -5.02
C TYR A 51 -19.08 -0.22 -4.31
N ILE A 52 -19.97 0.00 -3.34
CA ILE A 52 -20.04 1.28 -2.61
C ILE A 52 -18.75 1.55 -1.83
N LEU A 53 -18.15 0.51 -1.24
CA LEU A 53 -16.86 0.63 -0.54
C LEU A 53 -15.74 1.00 -1.52
N LEU A 54 -15.60 0.28 -2.64
CA LEU A 54 -14.54 0.50 -3.62
C LEU A 54 -14.65 1.87 -4.29
N ALA A 55 -15.88 2.37 -4.49
CA ALA A 55 -16.13 3.69 -5.04
C ALA A 55 -15.67 4.85 -4.12
N LYS A 56 -15.38 4.60 -2.84
CA LYS A 56 -14.72 5.59 -1.96
C LYS A 56 -13.25 5.81 -2.34
N GLY A 57 -12.67 4.91 -3.14
CA GLY A 57 -11.31 4.99 -3.66
C GLY A 57 -10.27 4.24 -2.80
N LEU A 58 -9.19 3.80 -3.45
CA LEU A 58 -8.13 3.01 -2.82
C LEU A 58 -7.26 3.79 -1.80
N LYS A 59 -7.41 5.12 -1.76
CA LYS A 59 -6.78 6.00 -0.76
C LYS A 59 -7.72 6.33 0.41
N PHE A 60 -8.94 5.79 0.42
CA PHE A 60 -9.87 5.99 1.52
C PHE A 60 -9.29 5.38 2.81
N ILE A 61 -9.28 6.15 3.89
CA ILE A 61 -8.77 5.72 5.19
C ILE A 61 -9.96 5.45 6.11
N PRO A 62 -10.22 4.16 6.46
CA PRO A 62 -11.21 3.84 7.49
C PRO A 62 -10.86 4.52 8.82
N THR A 63 -11.87 4.96 9.56
CA THR A 63 -11.67 5.54 10.90
C THR A 63 -10.83 4.58 11.77
N PRO A 64 -9.67 5.01 12.29
CA PRO A 64 -8.80 4.16 13.10
C PRO A 64 -9.46 3.82 14.43
N SER A 65 -9.03 2.70 15.03
CA SER A 65 -9.52 2.31 16.36
C SER A 65 -9.00 3.26 17.43
N SER A 66 -9.89 3.74 18.30
CA SER A 66 -9.55 4.62 19.44
C SER A 66 -8.81 3.90 20.57
N LYS A 67 -8.74 2.55 20.57
CA LYS A 67 -8.16 1.75 21.66
C LYS A 67 -6.72 2.15 22.02
N ASN A 68 -5.89 2.43 21.02
CA ASN A 68 -4.47 2.75 21.20
C ASN A 68 -4.13 4.21 20.81
N ALA A 69 -5.13 5.08 20.72
CA ALA A 69 -4.94 6.47 20.29
C ALA A 69 -3.97 7.21 21.21
N LYS A 70 -4.13 7.10 22.54
CA LYS A 70 -3.23 7.69 23.53
C LYS A 70 -1.78 7.24 23.34
N MET A 71 -1.57 5.94 23.17
CA MET A 71 -0.23 5.37 23.01
C MET A 71 0.44 5.87 21.73
N SER A 72 -0.32 6.00 20.64
CA SER A 72 0.16 6.51 19.36
C SER A 72 0.53 7.99 19.46
N ILE A 73 -0.36 8.81 20.04
CA ILE A 73 -0.12 10.24 20.27
C ILE A 73 1.12 10.44 21.16
N LEU A 74 1.27 9.67 22.24
CA LEU A 74 2.43 9.77 23.12
C LEU A 74 3.74 9.40 22.39
N LYS A 75 3.70 8.39 21.52
CA LYS A 75 4.86 8.02 20.70
C LYS A 75 5.25 9.14 19.74
N ASP A 76 4.27 9.73 19.06
CA ASP A 76 4.47 10.86 18.15
C ASP A 76 4.99 12.09 18.91
N TYR A 77 4.47 12.31 20.11
CA TYR A 77 4.92 13.37 21.01
C TYR A 77 6.38 13.20 21.42
N ASN A 78 6.79 12.00 21.81
CA ASN A 78 8.17 11.73 22.17
C ASN A 78 9.13 11.97 20.99
N GLU A 79 8.71 11.63 19.77
CA GLU A 79 9.48 11.92 18.56
C GLU A 79 9.53 13.43 18.26
N PHE A 80 8.44 14.15 18.50
CA PHE A 80 8.40 15.62 18.43
C PHE A 80 9.36 16.27 19.43
N ALA A 81 9.29 15.91 20.71
CA ALA A 81 10.17 16.41 21.76
C ALA A 81 11.65 16.13 21.44
N ARG A 82 11.95 14.92 20.96
CA ARG A 82 13.30 14.55 20.50
C ARG A 82 13.78 15.46 19.37
N LYS A 83 12.94 15.73 18.37
CA LYS A 83 13.28 16.62 17.24
C LYS A 83 13.52 18.05 17.71
N LEU A 84 12.73 18.56 18.64
CA LEU A 84 12.94 19.90 19.22
C LEU A 84 14.30 19.99 19.94
N ARG A 85 14.60 19.04 20.82
CA ARG A 85 15.88 19.00 21.52
C ARG A 85 17.07 18.89 20.55
N CYS A 86 16.97 18.04 19.52
CA CYS A 86 18.02 17.96 18.50
C CYS A 86 18.21 19.30 17.78
N ARG A 87 17.11 19.96 17.38
CA ARG A 87 17.20 21.27 16.71
C ARG A 87 17.83 22.33 17.59
N TYR A 88 17.54 22.31 18.89
CA TYR A 88 18.13 23.24 19.84
C TYR A 88 19.64 23.00 20.01
N MET A 89 20.04 21.75 20.28
CA MET A 89 21.45 21.39 20.48
C MET A 89 22.32 21.70 19.27
N PHE A 90 21.80 21.43 18.06
CA PHE A 90 22.54 21.64 16.81
C PHE A 90 22.19 22.98 16.12
N SER A 91 21.59 23.93 16.85
CA SER A 91 21.13 25.21 16.26
C SER A 91 22.27 26.06 15.70
N GLN A 92 23.46 25.97 16.30
CA GLN A 92 24.66 26.70 15.88
C GLN A 92 25.53 25.90 14.90
N GLU A 93 25.25 24.61 14.71
CA GLU A 93 26.00 23.75 13.80
C GLU A 93 25.42 23.85 12.39
N LYS A 94 26.06 24.67 11.54
CA LYS A 94 25.87 24.64 10.09
C LYS A 94 26.94 23.73 9.48
N THR A 95 26.81 22.43 9.69
CA THR A 95 27.70 21.46 9.03
C THR A 95 27.05 20.94 7.76
N ASP A 96 27.83 20.91 6.67
CA ASP A 96 27.42 20.22 5.45
C ASP A 96 27.36 18.73 5.75
N LEU A 97 26.14 18.24 5.98
CA LEU A 97 25.91 16.85 6.30
C LEU A 97 26.14 15.97 5.08
N HIS A 98 26.93 14.93 5.27
CA HIS A 98 27.12 13.90 4.26
C HIS A 98 25.76 13.31 3.80
N PRO A 99 25.55 13.09 2.48
CA PRO A 99 24.28 12.59 1.94
C PRO A 99 23.96 11.16 2.43
N PHE A 100 25.00 10.35 2.64
CA PHE A 100 24.87 9.00 3.17
C PHE A 100 25.06 9.01 4.68
N ARG A 101 23.94 9.02 5.42
CA ARG A 101 23.91 9.00 6.88
C ARG A 101 22.81 8.10 7.41
N SER A 102 23.15 7.35 8.45
CA SER A 102 22.18 6.53 9.18
C SER A 102 21.60 7.34 10.34
N ASN A 103 20.34 7.08 10.68
CA ASN A 103 19.79 7.61 11.92
C ASN A 103 20.56 6.99 13.10
N THR A 104 21.23 7.83 13.88
CA THR A 104 22.01 7.41 15.05
C THR A 104 21.11 6.98 16.21
N GLY A 105 19.80 7.23 16.13
CA GLY A 105 18.88 7.03 17.26
C GLY A 105 19.17 7.99 18.41
N TYR A 106 19.96 9.03 18.18
CA TYR A 106 20.40 9.97 19.19
C TYR A 106 19.21 10.60 19.92
N LYS A 107 19.25 10.47 21.24
CA LYS A 107 18.30 11.06 22.17
C LYS A 107 19.07 12.09 23.00
N PRO A 108 18.95 13.38 22.70
CA PRO A 108 19.58 14.42 23.49
C PRO A 108 19.06 14.37 24.93
N ALA A 109 19.96 14.66 25.87
CA ALA A 109 19.59 14.90 27.27
C ALA A 109 18.72 16.16 27.40
N SER A 110 18.32 16.47 28.63
CA SER A 110 17.68 17.75 28.97
C SER A 110 18.49 18.92 28.41
N THR A 111 17.80 19.83 27.72
CA THR A 111 18.41 20.98 27.05
C THR A 111 18.38 22.23 27.94
N CYS A 112 17.72 23.31 27.52
CA CYS A 112 17.54 24.49 28.36
C CYS A 112 16.20 24.46 29.10
N HIS A 113 16.13 25.14 30.24
CA HIS A 113 14.93 25.14 31.08
C HIS A 113 13.67 25.59 30.33
N THR A 114 13.78 26.61 29.47
CA THR A 114 12.65 27.12 28.67
C THR A 114 12.09 26.06 27.71
N LEU A 115 12.95 25.33 27.01
CA LEU A 115 12.53 24.31 26.05
C LEU A 115 11.93 23.10 26.77
N GLU A 116 12.54 22.66 27.87
CA GLU A 116 12.01 21.55 28.65
C GLU A 116 10.68 21.90 29.31
N ASN A 117 10.54 23.12 29.83
CA ASN A 117 9.26 23.60 30.35
C ASN A 117 8.17 23.60 29.26
N TYR A 118 8.48 24.07 28.05
CA TYR A 118 7.55 23.98 26.92
C TYR A 118 7.17 22.53 26.59
N ILE A 119 8.14 21.61 26.58
CA ILE A 119 7.89 20.17 26.36
C ILE A 119 7.02 19.59 27.49
N ASP A 120 7.25 19.96 28.74
CA ASP A 120 6.48 19.40 29.84
C ASP A 120 5.05 19.96 29.89
N LEU A 121 4.88 21.27 29.67
CA LEU A 121 3.57 21.91 29.57
C LEU A 121 2.76 21.36 28.40
N THR A 122 3.37 21.24 27.21
CA THR A 122 2.68 20.67 26.03
C THR A 122 2.27 19.22 26.29
N LYS A 123 3.12 18.43 26.96
CA LYS A 123 2.79 17.04 27.32
C LYS A 123 1.61 16.97 28.28
N LEU A 124 1.59 17.89 29.25
CA LEU A 124 0.52 18.03 30.23
C LEU A 124 -0.80 18.43 29.54
N GLU A 125 -0.79 19.42 28.67
CA GLU A 125 -1.95 19.82 27.85
C GLU A 125 -2.49 18.65 27.02
N LEU A 126 -1.61 17.92 26.32
CA LEU A 126 -1.99 16.73 25.54
C LEU A 126 -2.61 15.63 26.41
N SER A 127 -2.19 15.51 27.67
CA SER A 127 -2.75 14.51 28.60
C SER A 127 -4.19 14.83 29.01
N PHE A 128 -4.54 16.13 29.05
CA PHE A 128 -5.87 16.62 29.38
C PHE A 128 -6.81 16.67 28.17
N LEU A 129 -6.31 16.54 26.94
CA LEU A 129 -7.17 16.54 25.76
C LEU A 129 -8.21 15.41 25.82
N PRO A 130 -9.51 15.75 25.67
CA PRO A 130 -10.56 14.75 25.66
C PRO A 130 -10.44 13.92 24.38
N ILE A 131 -9.99 12.68 24.51
CA ILE A 131 -10.04 11.72 23.40
C ILE A 131 -11.45 11.16 23.33
N GLU A 132 -12.18 11.58 22.31
CA GLU A 132 -13.48 11.00 21.98
C GLU A 132 -13.32 9.50 21.73
N ARG A 133 -13.74 8.69 22.71
CA ARG A 133 -13.71 7.22 22.58
C ARG A 133 -14.68 6.73 21.51
N ASN A 134 -15.73 7.52 21.23
CA ASN A 134 -16.84 7.22 20.35
C ASN A 134 -16.77 8.00 19.02
N VAL A 135 -15.64 7.92 18.32
CA VAL A 135 -15.56 8.44 16.94
C VAL A 135 -16.52 7.65 16.06
N LYS A 136 -17.41 8.35 15.34
CA LYS A 136 -18.33 7.71 14.39
C LYS A 136 -17.51 7.03 13.29
N ASN A 137 -17.78 5.75 13.07
CA ASN A 137 -17.17 5.00 11.98
C ASN A 137 -17.61 5.61 10.63
N ASN A 138 -16.64 5.93 9.77
CA ASN A 138 -16.90 6.38 8.40
C ASN A 138 -17.28 5.23 7.42
N LEU A 139 -17.38 4.00 7.95
CA LEU A 139 -17.87 2.80 7.27
C LEU A 139 -19.05 2.18 8.03
N THR A 140 -20.09 1.85 7.29
CA THR A 140 -21.23 1.06 7.77
C THR A 140 -20.81 -0.37 8.14
N LYS A 141 -21.69 -1.12 8.83
CA LYS A 141 -21.44 -2.54 9.12
C LYS A 141 -21.26 -3.37 7.84
N GLY A 142 -22.07 -3.09 6.82
CA GLY A 142 -22.00 -3.78 5.51
C GLY A 142 -20.69 -3.51 4.79
N GLU A 143 -20.27 -2.24 4.72
CA GLU A 143 -18.98 -1.86 4.11
C GLU A 143 -17.78 -2.46 4.85
N ARG A 144 -17.83 -2.62 6.19
CA ARG A 144 -16.77 -3.29 6.96
C ARG A 144 -16.68 -4.78 6.68
N ILE A 145 -17.81 -5.45 6.50
CA ILE A 145 -17.85 -6.86 6.09
C ILE A 145 -17.29 -6.98 4.67
N ALA A 146 -17.73 -6.11 3.75
CA ALA A 146 -17.21 -6.05 2.39
C ALA A 146 -15.68 -5.84 2.36
N LEU A 147 -15.14 -4.94 3.19
CA LEU A 147 -13.70 -4.71 3.29
C LEU A 147 -12.95 -5.97 3.74
N ARG A 148 -13.51 -6.70 4.72
CA ARG A 148 -12.91 -7.95 5.20
C ARG A 148 -12.94 -9.03 4.12
N ASN A 149 -14.07 -9.17 3.42
CA ASN A 149 -14.23 -10.15 2.36
C ASN A 149 -13.26 -9.88 1.22
N LEU A 150 -13.20 -8.64 0.71
CA LEU A 150 -12.27 -8.25 -0.35
C LEU A 150 -10.80 -8.40 0.06
N LYS A 151 -10.47 -8.11 1.32
CA LYS A 151 -9.10 -8.27 1.84
C LYS A 151 -8.66 -9.74 1.86
N ASN A 152 -9.57 -10.65 2.16
CA ASN A 152 -9.28 -12.07 2.31
C ASN A 152 -9.48 -12.85 1.00
N ASP A 153 -9.91 -12.19 -0.07
CA ASP A 153 -10.12 -12.84 -1.37
C ASP A 153 -8.81 -12.92 -2.16
N GLU A 154 -8.22 -14.11 -2.18
CA GLU A 154 -7.00 -14.42 -2.94
C GLU A 154 -7.29 -14.79 -4.40
N THR A 155 -8.52 -14.71 -4.88
CA THR A 155 -8.85 -14.99 -6.29
C THR A 155 -8.79 -13.73 -7.15
N ILE A 156 -8.83 -12.55 -6.55
CA ILE A 156 -8.89 -11.26 -7.25
C ILE A 156 -7.70 -10.34 -6.94
N VAL A 157 -7.43 -9.43 -7.88
CA VAL A 157 -6.48 -8.33 -7.73
C VAL A 157 -7.20 -7.01 -7.91
N ILE A 158 -7.02 -6.09 -6.96
CA ILE A 158 -7.64 -4.77 -6.97
C ILE A 158 -6.56 -3.72 -7.22
N LYS A 159 -6.70 -2.93 -8.29
CA LYS A 159 -5.75 -1.88 -8.68
C LYS A 159 -6.46 -0.61 -9.11
N LYS A 160 -5.74 0.51 -9.08
CA LYS A 160 -6.20 1.72 -9.78
C LYS A 160 -6.01 1.51 -11.29
N ALA A 161 -6.88 2.12 -12.09
CA ALA A 161 -6.66 2.23 -13.52
C ALA A 161 -5.40 3.08 -13.84
N ASP A 162 -4.83 2.87 -15.03
CA ASP A 162 -3.70 3.64 -15.54
C ASP A 162 -4.05 5.12 -15.77
N LYS A 163 -5.24 5.35 -16.32
CA LYS A 163 -5.86 6.67 -16.49
C LYS A 163 -7.13 6.71 -15.66
N ASN A 164 -7.44 7.89 -15.14
CA ASN A 164 -8.57 8.15 -14.25
C ASN A 164 -8.39 7.47 -12.88
N SER A 165 -9.20 7.87 -11.91
CA SER A 165 -9.17 7.36 -10.54
C SER A 165 -10.04 6.12 -10.33
N ASN A 166 -10.42 5.42 -11.40
CA ASN A 166 -11.30 4.26 -11.33
C ASN A 166 -10.62 3.07 -10.63
N CYS A 167 -11.41 2.31 -9.88
CA CYS A 167 -11.00 1.05 -9.27
C CYS A 167 -11.25 -0.08 -10.26
N VAL A 168 -10.24 -0.92 -10.51
CA VAL A 168 -10.32 -2.06 -11.42
C VAL A 168 -10.11 -3.34 -10.63
N ILE A 169 -10.98 -4.32 -10.82
CA ILE A 169 -10.89 -5.65 -10.23
C ILE A 169 -10.61 -6.63 -11.36
N LEU A 170 -9.61 -7.49 -11.17
CA LEU A 170 -9.16 -8.49 -12.13
C LEU A 170 -9.11 -9.86 -11.47
N ASP A 171 -9.29 -10.92 -12.24
CA ASP A 171 -8.92 -12.25 -11.80
C ASP A 171 -7.40 -12.32 -11.58
N ARG A 172 -6.97 -13.00 -10.52
CA ARG A 172 -5.57 -13.10 -10.14
C ARG A 172 -4.75 -13.76 -11.24
N LEU A 173 -5.27 -14.81 -11.85
CA LEU A 173 -4.60 -15.54 -12.93
C LEU A 173 -4.41 -14.64 -14.16
N ASP A 174 -5.45 -13.92 -14.59
CA ASP A 174 -5.38 -13.01 -15.74
C ASP A 174 -4.35 -11.88 -15.52
N TYR A 175 -4.31 -11.34 -14.30
CA TYR A 175 -3.30 -10.37 -13.91
C TYR A 175 -1.88 -10.96 -14.00
N ILE A 176 -1.66 -12.20 -13.54
CA ILE A 176 -0.36 -12.88 -13.65
C ILE A 176 0.01 -13.08 -15.11
N THR A 177 -0.92 -13.56 -15.93
CA THR A 177 -0.72 -13.79 -17.36
C THR A 177 -0.23 -12.53 -18.08
N GLU A 178 -0.86 -11.38 -17.82
CA GLU A 178 -0.42 -10.12 -18.41
C GLU A 178 0.95 -9.66 -17.90
N VAL A 179 1.25 -9.85 -16.61
CA VAL A 179 2.59 -9.55 -16.06
C VAL A 179 3.65 -10.42 -16.73
N THR A 180 3.41 -11.73 -16.84
CA THR A 180 4.34 -12.66 -17.50
C THR A 180 4.51 -12.33 -18.98
N ARG A 181 3.44 -11.96 -19.68
CA ARG A 181 3.51 -11.52 -21.08
C ARG A 181 4.40 -10.28 -21.26
N GLN A 182 4.39 -9.35 -20.29
CA GLN A 182 5.26 -8.17 -20.34
C GLN A 182 6.72 -8.45 -19.97
N LEU A 183 6.97 -9.51 -19.21
CA LEU A 183 8.32 -9.92 -18.83
C LEU A 183 8.96 -10.81 -19.89
N ASN A 184 8.18 -11.62 -20.60
CA ASN A 184 8.65 -12.50 -21.67
C ASN A 184 9.07 -11.70 -22.93
N THR A 185 10.18 -10.97 -22.81
CA THR A 185 10.77 -10.09 -23.84
C THR A 185 12.29 -10.28 -23.81
N GLN A 186 12.99 -9.83 -24.86
CA GLN A 186 14.46 -9.87 -24.91
C GLN A 186 15.18 -9.12 -23.77
N HIS A 187 14.45 -8.26 -23.04
CA HIS A 187 15.01 -7.40 -21.99
C HIS A 187 14.93 -8.02 -20.60
N TYR A 188 14.28 -9.17 -20.44
CA TYR A 188 14.25 -9.86 -19.15
C TYR A 188 14.48 -11.35 -19.35
N CYS A 189 15.13 -11.98 -18.38
CA CYS A 189 15.16 -13.44 -18.31
C CYS A 189 14.68 -13.92 -16.94
N GLN A 190 13.98 -15.05 -16.96
CA GLN A 190 13.52 -15.72 -15.77
C GLN A 190 14.70 -16.43 -15.11
N LEU A 191 14.78 -16.35 -13.78
CA LEU A 191 15.75 -17.07 -12.97
C LEU A 191 15.08 -18.28 -12.34
N ASP A 192 15.66 -19.46 -12.57
CA ASP A 192 15.19 -20.73 -11.97
C ASP A 192 15.40 -20.75 -10.46
N SER A 193 16.48 -20.13 -10.01
CA SER A 193 16.79 -19.95 -8.59
C SER A 193 17.43 -18.59 -8.36
N PHE A 194 17.19 -18.01 -7.19
CA PHE A 194 17.75 -16.72 -6.83
C PHE A 194 18.13 -16.70 -5.35
N ASN A 195 19.40 -16.38 -5.07
CA ASN A 195 19.95 -16.31 -3.73
C ASN A 195 20.20 -14.84 -3.32
N MET A 196 19.36 -14.33 -2.41
CA MET A 196 19.53 -12.97 -1.84
C MET A 196 20.86 -12.79 -1.11
N ALA A 197 21.39 -13.83 -0.47
CA ALA A 197 22.63 -13.74 0.30
C ALA A 197 23.84 -13.58 -0.63
N GLU A 198 23.86 -14.32 -1.73
CA GLU A 198 24.89 -14.22 -2.75
C GLU A 198 24.90 -12.83 -3.41
N LEU A 199 23.73 -12.32 -3.81
CA LEU A 199 23.64 -10.96 -4.37
C LEU A 199 24.16 -9.91 -3.38
N LYS A 200 23.88 -10.06 -2.07
CA LYS A 200 24.39 -9.15 -1.05
C LYS A 200 25.91 -9.18 -0.97
N ILE A 201 26.53 -10.37 -1.06
CA ILE A 201 27.99 -10.52 -1.08
C ILE A 201 28.57 -9.80 -2.30
N GLN A 202 28.05 -10.08 -3.50
CA GLN A 202 28.50 -9.44 -4.74
C GLN A 202 28.37 -7.91 -4.69
N VAL A 203 27.28 -7.39 -4.14
CA VAL A 203 27.08 -5.94 -3.95
C VAL A 203 28.11 -5.36 -2.97
N ILE A 204 28.41 -6.05 -1.88
CA ILE A 204 29.44 -5.60 -0.91
C ILE A 204 30.82 -5.58 -1.56
N GLU A 205 31.17 -6.61 -2.33
CA GLU A 205 32.45 -6.69 -3.05
C GLU A 205 32.58 -5.55 -4.08
N TYR A 206 31.52 -5.26 -4.83
CA TYR A 206 31.48 -4.12 -5.74
C TYR A 206 31.61 -2.78 -5.01
N ILE A 207 30.92 -2.60 -3.88
CA ILE A 207 31.06 -1.39 -3.07
C ILE A 207 32.50 -1.25 -2.52
N LYS A 208 33.14 -2.38 -2.17
CA LYS A 208 34.54 -2.41 -1.73
C LYS A 208 35.49 -2.00 -2.84
N SER A 209 35.31 -2.50 -4.07
CA SER A 209 36.15 -2.10 -5.19
C SER A 209 36.03 -0.60 -5.50
N LEU A 210 34.83 -0.01 -5.39
CA LEU A 210 34.63 1.43 -5.53
C LEU A 210 35.37 2.24 -4.44
N TYR A 211 35.43 1.71 -3.21
CA TYR A 211 36.16 2.35 -2.12
C TYR A 211 37.68 2.24 -2.33
N ASP A 212 38.17 1.07 -2.73
CA ASP A 212 39.59 0.83 -3.00
C ASP A 212 40.09 1.68 -4.19
N GLN A 213 39.22 1.96 -5.16
CA GLN A 213 39.47 2.90 -6.28
C GLN A 213 39.36 4.38 -5.89
N GLY A 214 38.95 4.69 -4.65
CA GLY A 214 38.79 6.07 -4.18
C GLY A 214 37.58 6.81 -4.79
N ILE A 215 36.64 6.11 -5.44
CA ILE A 215 35.43 6.71 -6.03
C ILE A 215 34.44 7.13 -4.94
N ILE A 216 34.40 6.37 -3.83
CA ILE A 216 33.54 6.66 -2.67
C ILE A 216 34.39 6.86 -1.42
N ASP A 217 33.94 7.76 -0.55
CA ASP A 217 34.59 8.03 0.73
C ASP A 217 34.22 6.97 1.79
N LYS A 218 34.94 6.98 2.91
CA LYS A 218 34.77 6.03 4.01
C LYS A 218 33.36 6.08 4.64
N ILE A 219 32.72 7.24 4.68
CA ILE A 219 31.37 7.40 5.23
C ILE A 219 30.36 6.76 4.28
N SER A 220 30.47 7.02 2.97
CA SER A 220 29.69 6.35 1.93
C SER A 220 29.85 4.83 2.00
N PHE A 221 31.09 4.33 2.04
CA PHE A 221 31.39 2.91 2.12
C PHE A 221 30.74 2.24 3.34
N LYS A 222 30.92 2.83 4.53
CA LYS A 222 30.33 2.30 5.78
C LYS A 222 28.81 2.32 5.73
N PHE A 223 28.22 3.37 5.16
CA PHE A 223 26.76 3.49 5.03
C PHE A 223 26.18 2.43 4.09
N LEU A 224 26.81 2.20 2.94
CA LEU A 224 26.32 1.25 1.93
C LEU A 224 26.50 -0.21 2.37
N THR A 225 27.57 -0.53 3.10
CA THR A 225 27.87 -1.90 3.58
C THR A 225 27.17 -2.26 4.90
N ASN A 226 27.18 -1.36 5.88
CA ASN A 226 26.62 -1.61 7.22
C ASN A 226 25.22 -1.01 7.41
N GLY A 227 24.67 -0.37 6.38
CA GLY A 227 23.37 0.26 6.44
C GLY A 227 22.25 -0.76 6.66
N GLN A 228 21.25 -0.36 7.47
CA GLN A 228 20.01 -1.11 7.63
C GLN A 228 19.35 -1.42 6.28
N LYS A 229 19.56 -0.57 5.27
CA LYS A 229 19.08 -0.78 3.89
C LYS A 229 19.60 -2.06 3.23
N LEU A 230 20.85 -2.45 3.45
CA LEU A 230 21.40 -3.68 2.86
C LEU A 230 20.93 -4.93 3.62
N ARG A 231 20.80 -4.82 4.96
CA ARG A 231 20.24 -5.88 5.80
C ARG A 231 18.80 -6.20 5.39
N ASP A 232 17.98 -5.15 5.30
CA ASP A 232 16.57 -5.22 4.93
C ASP A 232 16.35 -5.16 3.40
N ALA A 233 17.40 -5.39 2.60
CA ALA A 233 17.32 -5.33 1.15
C ALA A 233 16.27 -6.31 0.63
N ARG A 234 15.36 -5.78 -0.17
CA ARG A 234 14.30 -6.52 -0.84
C ARG A 234 14.33 -6.17 -2.30
N LEU A 235 14.02 -7.15 -3.12
CA LEU A 235 13.96 -6.96 -4.56
C LEU A 235 12.74 -6.14 -4.93
N GLY A 236 12.89 -5.32 -5.97
CA GLY A 236 11.77 -4.55 -6.52
C GLY A 236 10.66 -5.47 -7.00
N ARG A 237 9.42 -5.19 -6.59
CA ARG A 237 8.24 -5.92 -7.03
C ARG A 237 7.68 -5.26 -8.27
N ILE A 238 7.44 -6.03 -9.32
CA ILE A 238 6.68 -5.54 -10.47
C ILE A 238 5.19 -5.61 -10.18
N TYR A 239 4.47 -4.56 -10.57
CA TYR A 239 3.02 -4.58 -10.63
C TYR A 239 2.55 -3.77 -11.84
N ILE A 240 1.36 -4.08 -12.35
CA ILE A 240 0.79 -3.40 -13.50
C ILE A 240 -0.42 -2.55 -13.12
N LEU A 241 -0.60 -1.43 -13.81
CA LEU A 241 -1.83 -0.65 -13.77
C LEU A 241 -2.66 -0.91 -15.04
N PRO A 242 -3.92 -1.37 -14.93
CA PRO A 242 -4.73 -1.70 -16.10
C PRO A 242 -5.05 -0.48 -16.97
N LYS A 243 -4.71 -0.54 -18.26
CA LYS A 243 -5.02 0.50 -19.27
C LYS A 243 -6.41 0.26 -19.88
N ILE A 244 -7.44 0.32 -19.03
CA ILE A 244 -8.84 0.11 -19.42
C ILE A 244 -9.33 0.99 -20.59
N HIS A 245 -8.70 2.16 -20.81
CA HIS A 245 -9.01 3.07 -21.92
C HIS A 245 -8.51 2.57 -23.29
N ARG A 246 -7.74 1.49 -23.33
CA ARG A 246 -7.31 0.81 -24.56
C ARG A 246 -8.21 -0.35 -24.95
N LEU A 247 -9.19 -0.69 -24.10
CA LEU A 247 -10.23 -1.63 -24.47
C LEU A 247 -11.11 -0.97 -25.54
N GLU A 248 -11.52 -1.73 -26.55
CA GLU A 248 -12.35 -1.21 -27.64
C GLU A 248 -13.59 -0.51 -27.11
N THR A 249 -14.04 0.52 -27.83
CA THR A 249 -15.04 1.47 -27.35
C THR A 249 -16.38 0.79 -27.03
N GLU A 250 -16.74 -0.28 -27.76
CA GLU A 250 -17.96 -1.06 -27.51
C GLU A 250 -17.84 -1.91 -26.25
N THR A 251 -16.71 -2.60 -26.09
CA THR A 251 -16.34 -3.34 -24.88
C THR A 251 -16.30 -2.44 -23.66
N PHE A 252 -15.76 -1.22 -23.78
CA PHE A 252 -15.69 -0.25 -22.69
C PHE A 252 -17.07 0.33 -22.34
N LYS A 253 -17.94 0.57 -23.34
CA LYS A 253 -19.34 0.96 -23.12
C LYS A 253 -20.15 -0.15 -22.44
N GLN A 254 -19.90 -1.42 -22.77
CA GLN A 254 -20.49 -2.57 -22.06
C GLN A 254 -19.98 -2.67 -20.62
N ILE A 255 -18.67 -2.50 -20.39
CA ILE A 255 -18.04 -2.48 -19.06
C ILE A 255 -18.62 -1.35 -18.17
N GLN A 256 -18.99 -0.21 -18.76
CA GLN A 256 -19.63 0.89 -18.04
C GLN A 256 -21.07 0.58 -17.62
N HIS A 257 -21.77 -0.29 -18.33
CA HIS A 257 -23.20 -0.47 -18.18
C HIS A 257 -23.62 -1.75 -17.47
N ASP A 258 -22.87 -2.84 -17.51
CA ASP A 258 -23.22 -4.03 -16.73
C ASP A 258 -21.99 -4.79 -16.26
N GLY A 259 -22.06 -5.30 -15.02
CA GLY A 259 -21.03 -6.13 -14.39
C GLY A 259 -20.96 -7.52 -15.04
N LEU A 260 -20.64 -7.56 -16.33
CA LEU A 260 -20.54 -8.76 -17.13
C LEU A 260 -19.17 -9.39 -16.93
N ASN A 261 -19.21 -10.42 -16.09
CA ASN A 261 -18.20 -11.45 -15.82
C ASN A 261 -17.69 -12.22 -17.07
N GLU A 262 -18.03 -11.82 -18.29
CA GLU A 262 -18.05 -12.74 -19.44
C GLU A 262 -17.09 -12.40 -20.57
N LEU A 263 -16.48 -11.21 -20.55
CA LEU A 263 -15.64 -10.81 -21.67
C LEU A 263 -14.30 -11.56 -21.73
N ASN A 264 -13.79 -12.10 -20.61
CA ASN A 264 -12.49 -12.78 -20.54
C ASN A 264 -11.36 -11.96 -21.22
N ILE A 265 -11.48 -10.62 -21.17
CA ILE A 265 -10.54 -9.68 -21.79
C ILE A 265 -9.55 -9.21 -20.73
N ILE A 266 -8.27 -9.42 -21.01
CA ILE A 266 -7.18 -8.97 -20.14
C ILE A 266 -6.69 -7.61 -20.65
N PRO A 267 -6.95 -6.49 -19.95
CA PRO A 267 -6.49 -5.17 -20.39
C PRO A 267 -4.96 -5.08 -20.32
N PRO A 268 -4.31 -4.39 -21.27
CA PRO A 268 -2.86 -4.19 -21.22
C PRO A 268 -2.48 -3.41 -19.97
N GLY A 269 -1.38 -3.77 -19.32
CA GLY A 269 -0.87 -3.11 -18.12
C GLY A 269 0.16 -2.01 -18.39
N ARG A 270 0.25 -0.96 -17.56
CA ARG A 270 1.49 -0.18 -17.41
C ARG A 270 2.38 -0.85 -16.36
N PRO A 271 3.56 -1.38 -16.72
CA PRO A 271 4.47 -1.99 -15.75
C PRO A 271 5.09 -0.92 -14.86
N ILE A 272 5.13 -1.20 -13.55
CA ILE A 272 5.79 -0.38 -12.54
C ILE A 272 6.63 -1.31 -11.65
N ILE A 273 7.90 -0.98 -11.49
CA ILE A 273 8.79 -1.66 -10.54
C ILE A 273 8.83 -0.83 -9.25
N SER A 274 8.41 -1.40 -8.14
CA SER A 274 8.42 -0.71 -6.85
C SER A 274 9.85 -0.47 -6.38
N GLN A 275 10.26 0.78 -6.21
CA GLN A 275 11.49 1.14 -5.52
C GLN A 275 11.26 1.11 -4.00
N TYR A 276 12.11 0.42 -3.25
CA TYR A 276 12.04 0.43 -1.78
C TYR A 276 12.71 1.68 -1.20
N THR A 277 12.02 2.81 -1.28
CA THR A 277 12.37 4.04 -0.54
C THR A 277 11.10 4.84 -0.19
N ALA A 278 10.36 4.43 0.85
CA ALA A 278 9.57 5.29 1.75
C ALA A 278 8.67 4.45 2.70
N PRO A 279 8.44 4.89 3.94
CA PRO A 279 7.54 4.24 4.88
C PRO A 279 6.09 4.61 4.50
N PHE A 280 5.50 3.87 3.56
CA PHE A 280 4.05 3.86 3.41
C PHE A 280 3.55 2.49 3.84
N ILE A 281 2.85 2.49 4.98
CA ILE A 281 2.07 1.37 5.48
C ILE A 281 0.98 1.08 4.44
N ILE A 282 1.27 0.14 3.54
CA ILE A 282 0.24 -0.63 2.85
C ILE A 282 0.11 -1.90 3.68
N PRO A 283 -1.09 -2.27 4.17
CA PRO A 283 -1.28 -3.54 4.86
C PRO A 283 -0.86 -4.69 3.93
N PRO A 284 -0.51 -5.87 4.47
CA PRO A 284 -0.15 -7.02 3.65
C PRO A 284 -1.39 -7.44 2.85
N VAL A 285 -1.51 -6.91 1.63
CA VAL A 285 -2.28 -7.51 0.56
C VAL A 285 -1.34 -8.52 -0.05
N ALA A 286 -1.71 -9.80 -0.06
CA ALA A 286 -0.93 -10.88 -0.65
C ALA A 286 -0.45 -10.45 -2.05
N PRO A 287 0.83 -10.04 -2.21
CA PRO A 287 1.35 -9.62 -3.49
C PRO A 287 1.73 -10.88 -4.25
N ILE A 288 1.34 -10.93 -5.54
CA ILE A 288 2.04 -11.79 -6.49
C ILE A 288 3.47 -11.26 -6.56
N ASN A 289 4.41 -12.07 -6.10
CA ASN A 289 5.81 -11.71 -5.99
C ASN A 289 6.52 -12.10 -7.29
N THR A 290 6.43 -11.22 -8.27
CA THR A 290 7.33 -11.24 -9.42
C THR A 290 8.37 -10.14 -9.20
N VAL A 291 9.63 -10.54 -9.23
CA VAL A 291 10.75 -9.65 -8.94
C VAL A 291 11.44 -9.29 -10.23
N ALA A 292 11.79 -8.02 -10.43
CA ALA A 292 12.66 -7.57 -11.51
C ALA A 292 13.75 -6.66 -10.96
N TYR A 293 15.01 -6.88 -11.32
CA TYR A 293 16.11 -5.99 -10.97
C TYR A 293 16.84 -5.45 -12.20
N ARG A 294 17.51 -4.32 -12.03
CA ARG A 294 18.25 -3.58 -13.06
C ARG A 294 19.74 -3.82 -12.86
N THR A 295 20.44 -4.28 -13.88
CA THR A 295 21.90 -4.28 -13.93
C THR A 295 22.44 -2.84 -14.08
N PRO A 296 23.53 -2.45 -13.39
CA PRO A 296 24.19 -1.17 -13.62
C PRO A 296 24.73 -1.11 -15.06
N ILE A 297 24.48 0.01 -15.75
CA ILE A 297 25.07 0.28 -17.06
C ILE A 297 26.51 0.73 -16.81
N GLY A 298 27.47 -0.17 -17.02
CA GLY A 298 28.90 0.10 -16.87
C GLY A 298 29.70 -1.17 -16.57
N GLY A 299 30.23 -1.77 -17.63
CA GLY A 299 31.29 -2.79 -17.69
C GLY A 299 31.59 -3.63 -16.45
N SER A 300 30.84 -4.71 -16.26
CA SER A 300 31.27 -6.01 -15.69
C SER A 300 30.03 -6.92 -15.71
N SER A 301 30.03 -7.96 -16.55
CA SER A 301 28.95 -8.95 -16.59
C SER A 301 28.86 -9.64 -15.23
N ILE A 302 27.77 -9.43 -14.50
CA ILE A 302 27.50 -10.16 -13.25
C ILE A 302 26.99 -11.55 -13.65
N THR A 303 27.90 -12.52 -13.71
CA THR A 303 27.58 -13.93 -13.89
C THR A 303 27.15 -14.50 -12.54
N ILE A 304 25.87 -14.83 -12.39
CA ILE A 304 25.35 -15.49 -11.17
C ILE A 304 25.43 -17.00 -11.39
N HIS A 305 26.23 -17.70 -10.57
CA HIS A 305 26.34 -19.15 -10.61
C HIS A 305 25.39 -19.79 -9.58
N THR A 306 24.67 -20.82 -10.00
CA THR A 306 23.68 -21.51 -9.16
C THR A 306 24.30 -22.63 -8.33
N ALA A 307 24.01 -22.68 -7.03
CA ALA A 307 24.12 -23.91 -6.24
C ALA A 307 23.03 -24.03 -5.16
N SER A 308 22.40 -25.21 -5.14
CA SER A 308 21.74 -25.87 -4.00
C SER A 308 20.27 -25.56 -3.66
N THR A 309 19.51 -26.64 -3.87
CA THR A 309 18.22 -27.14 -3.37
C THR A 309 17.77 -26.73 -1.96
N THR A 310 16.72 -25.91 -1.89
CA THR A 310 15.61 -26.03 -0.91
C THR A 310 14.33 -25.47 -1.55
N PRO A 311 13.14 -26.08 -1.34
CA PRO A 311 11.92 -25.61 -1.96
C PRO A 311 11.39 -24.37 -1.23
N ALA A 312 11.81 -23.19 -1.68
CA ALA A 312 11.20 -21.93 -1.30
C ALA A 312 9.85 -21.76 -2.04
N PRO A 313 8.89 -20.98 -1.51
CA PRO A 313 7.59 -20.77 -2.14
C PRO A 313 7.77 -20.32 -3.59
N ASN A 314 6.96 -20.85 -4.52
CA ASN A 314 7.03 -20.60 -5.97
C ASN A 314 7.09 -19.09 -6.32
N TRP A 315 8.29 -18.51 -6.30
CA TRP A 315 8.57 -17.13 -6.67
C TRP A 315 9.12 -17.14 -8.09
N ILE A 316 8.51 -16.36 -8.98
CA ILE A 316 9.05 -16.18 -10.32
C ILE A 316 9.91 -14.92 -10.29
N THR A 317 11.23 -15.11 -10.34
CA THR A 317 12.19 -14.01 -10.34
C THR A 317 12.64 -13.75 -11.77
N TRP A 318 12.71 -12.48 -12.13
CA TRP A 318 13.22 -12.02 -13.42
C TRP A 318 14.37 -11.04 -13.18
N ILE A 319 15.33 -11.03 -14.09
CA ILE A 319 16.39 -10.01 -14.17
C ILE A 319 16.18 -9.22 -15.46
N LYS A 320 16.43 -7.91 -15.43
CA LYS A 320 16.56 -7.12 -16.65
C LYS A 320 17.95 -7.32 -17.24
N THR A 321 18.01 -7.80 -18.48
CA THR A 321 19.25 -8.04 -19.23
C THR A 321 19.92 -6.75 -19.68
#